data_AF-A0A8H5LVG0-F1
#
_entry.id   AF-A0A8H5LVG0-F1
#
_cell.length_a   1.000
_cell.length_b   1.000
_cell.length_c   1.000
_cell.angle_alpha   90.00
_cell.angle_beta   90.00
_cell.angle_gamma   90.00
#
_symmetry.space_group_name_H-M   'P 1'
#
loop_
_entity.id
_entity.type
_entity.pdbx_description
1 polymer ?
#
loop_
_entity_poly.entity_id
_entity_poly.type
_entity_poly.pdbx_seq_one_letter_code
_entity_poly.pdbx_strand_id
1 'polypeptide(L)'
;MPNDKAVASPMPSRTSRADVIGRTALAMSPASDDLLKASEAIYNSISDNEHQRLDQAVLNNVYVKAFFDAQSIESEQPLIPSQQSVVLSAICQSAAEYGLKPLGAQETQRLIAQYPQLGSAVNAAWIQGAHFKTIRGIPLLRENPQDATGSATNEPLYRASVRVTEKSWDHSYIGDAYLALEKHITEYRKNLDNSYVPYCAIVQSSGTGKSRTVDEFSFPPSDAQVYNFLASDSVHELAKRDLDRQVEAFMIALFEKCNEVIKRVLGDHPGESWLETQAAMWFRGKMTEGQSFGSQGAYRIQFYDDVIKNANKIIQRVDLPKPKKARNSDPTQDPLVYSKADELTKNWKETSNVIIYLAFDEAHSLTRRMRDTGKGTETGADADPPPFYYLRKVLRACRTLPLFTIFLSTTGRIDQFIPPKEDDDSARLQRGELRPIPPFCALGWDHGALPFLLR
;
A
#
# COMPACT_ATOMS: atom_id res chain seq x y z
N MET A 1 41.43 50.28 13.52
CA MET A 1 42.00 49.63 12.32
C MET A 1 41.46 48.21 12.25
N PRO A 2 40.97 47.74 11.09
CA PRO A 2 39.90 48.36 10.31
C PRO A 2 38.69 47.42 10.09
N ASN A 3 37.56 48.06 9.77
CA ASN A 3 36.31 47.50 9.28
C ASN A 3 36.48 46.93 7.86
N ASP A 4 35.98 45.71 7.63
CA ASP A 4 35.74 45.19 6.29
C ASP A 4 34.32 45.53 5.84
N LYS A 5 34.23 46.43 4.85
CA LYS A 5 33.03 46.73 4.06
C LYS A 5 32.97 45.77 2.88
N ALA A 6 31.92 44.97 2.81
CA ALA A 6 31.58 44.18 1.63
C ALA A 6 31.03 45.09 0.51
N VAL A 7 31.62 44.96 -0.68
CA VAL A 7 31.24 45.62 -1.93
C VAL A 7 30.22 44.74 -2.66
N ALA A 8 29.04 45.29 -2.96
CA ALA A 8 28.03 44.65 -3.80
C ALA A 8 28.30 44.92 -5.29
N SER A 9 28.29 43.87 -6.11
CA SER A 9 28.40 43.94 -7.58
C SER A 9 27.01 44.10 -8.24
N PRO A 10 26.90 44.81 -9.38
CA PRO A 10 25.61 45.05 -10.03
C PRO A 10 25.21 43.91 -10.98
N MET A 11 23.92 43.55 -10.96
CA MET A 11 23.31 42.65 -11.94
C MET A 11 23.12 43.34 -13.31
N PRO A 12 23.30 42.63 -14.44
CA PRO A 12 23.00 43.17 -15.76
C PRO A 12 21.52 43.04 -16.12
N SER A 13 21.07 44.04 -16.88
CA SER A 13 19.71 44.28 -17.35
C SER A 13 19.23 43.29 -18.42
N ARG A 14 17.94 42.94 -18.35
CA ARG A 14 17.20 42.18 -19.37
C ARG A 14 16.88 43.07 -20.58
N THR A 15 17.40 42.71 -21.75
CA THR A 15 16.91 43.19 -23.05
C THR A 15 15.73 42.34 -23.52
N SER A 16 14.64 43.01 -23.89
CA SER A 16 13.49 42.45 -24.58
C SER A 16 13.82 42.17 -26.05
N ARG A 17 13.22 41.14 -26.63
CA ARG A 17 13.23 40.93 -28.08
C ARG A 17 11.87 40.42 -28.54
N ALA A 18 11.16 41.28 -29.25
CA ALA A 18 9.99 40.96 -30.04
C ALA A 18 10.41 40.54 -31.47
N ASP A 19 9.50 39.79 -32.09
CA ASP A 19 9.30 39.57 -33.53
C ASP A 19 10.36 38.84 -34.36
N VAL A 20 10.09 37.55 -34.64
CA VAL A 20 10.23 36.93 -35.98
C VAL A 20 9.21 35.78 -36.10
N ILE A 21 8.12 35.97 -36.87
CA ILE A 21 7.26 34.88 -37.34
C ILE A 21 7.56 34.67 -38.82
N GLY A 22 8.28 33.59 -39.13
CA GLY A 22 8.52 33.09 -40.48
C GLY A 22 8.00 31.65 -40.59
N ARG A 23 7.11 31.42 -41.57
CA ARG A 23 6.53 30.11 -41.91
C ARG A 23 7.62 29.08 -42.22
N THR A 24 7.59 27.93 -41.54
CA THR A 24 8.45 26.79 -41.84
C THR A 24 7.56 25.57 -42.10
N ALA A 25 7.69 24.96 -43.28
CA ALA A 25 7.09 23.68 -43.60
C ALA A 25 7.77 22.58 -42.74
N LEU A 26 6.97 21.85 -41.96
CA LEU A 26 7.43 20.77 -41.09
C LEU A 26 7.87 19.57 -41.95
N ALA A 27 9.18 19.41 -42.11
CA ALA A 27 9.75 18.10 -42.41
C ALA A 27 9.59 17.21 -41.16
N MET A 28 8.97 16.04 -41.32
CA MET A 28 8.79 15.09 -40.22
C MET A 28 10.15 14.57 -39.74
N SER A 29 10.38 14.65 -38.44
CA SER A 29 11.59 14.20 -37.75
C SER A 29 11.65 12.66 -37.70
N PRO A 30 12.86 12.04 -37.78
CA PRO A 30 13.07 10.59 -37.62
C PRO A 30 12.59 9.98 -36.30
N ALA A 31 12.11 10.79 -35.34
CA ALA A 31 11.50 10.32 -34.09
C ALA A 31 10.14 9.61 -34.27
N SER A 32 9.47 9.72 -35.43
CA SER A 32 8.16 9.09 -35.63
C SER A 32 8.19 7.57 -35.84
N ASP A 33 9.31 7.01 -36.32
CA ASP A 33 9.40 5.58 -36.63
C ASP A 33 9.59 4.72 -35.38
N ASP A 34 10.18 5.26 -34.32
CA ASP A 34 10.35 4.54 -33.05
C ASP A 34 9.03 4.32 -32.29
N LEU A 35 8.01 5.16 -32.53
CA LEU A 35 6.69 5.02 -31.88
C LEU A 35 5.87 3.82 -32.37
N LEU A 36 6.28 3.21 -33.47
CA LEU A 36 5.59 2.09 -34.11
C LEU A 36 6.33 0.76 -34.00
N LYS A 37 7.55 0.78 -33.44
CA LYS A 37 8.24 -0.45 -33.08
C LYS A 37 7.53 -1.07 -31.89
N ALA A 38 7.18 -2.34 -32.02
CA ALA A 38 6.62 -3.06 -30.90
C ALA A 38 7.65 -3.17 -29.76
N SER A 39 7.35 -2.55 -28.62
CA SER A 39 8.15 -2.64 -27.38
C SER A 39 8.01 -4.02 -26.73
N GLU A 40 8.82 -5.00 -27.13
CA GLU A 40 8.80 -6.39 -26.65
C GLU A 40 8.61 -6.53 -25.12
N ALA A 41 9.15 -5.60 -24.32
CA ALA A 41 9.11 -5.64 -22.86
C ALA A 41 7.71 -5.43 -22.23
N ILE A 42 6.75 -4.79 -22.90
CA ILE A 42 5.39 -4.52 -22.36
C ILE A 42 4.36 -5.53 -22.91
N TYR A 43 4.74 -6.40 -23.86
CA TYR A 43 3.82 -7.25 -24.62
C TYR A 43 3.60 -8.66 -24.10
N ASN A 44 4.32 -9.09 -23.07
CA ASN A 44 4.24 -10.48 -22.60
C ASN A 44 3.10 -10.75 -21.59
N SER A 45 2.12 -9.85 -21.45
CA SER A 45 0.98 -10.08 -20.54
C SER A 45 -0.19 -10.82 -21.18
N ILE A 46 -0.30 -10.85 -22.51
CA ILE A 46 -1.35 -11.57 -23.24
C ILE A 46 -0.74 -12.88 -23.76
N SER A 47 -1.28 -14.02 -23.31
CA SER A 47 -0.80 -15.33 -23.79
C SER A 47 -1.12 -15.54 -25.27
N ASP A 48 -0.40 -16.45 -25.94
CA ASP A 48 -0.66 -16.76 -27.36
C ASP A 48 -2.10 -17.25 -27.62
N ASN A 49 -2.64 -18.08 -26.71
CA ASN A 49 -4.03 -18.53 -26.78
C ASN A 49 -5.01 -17.35 -26.68
N GLU A 50 -4.66 -16.37 -25.85
CA GLU A 50 -5.48 -15.17 -25.67
C GLU A 50 -5.42 -14.27 -26.91
N HIS A 51 -4.25 -14.13 -27.53
CA HIS A 51 -4.13 -13.46 -28.82
C HIS A 51 -4.98 -14.11 -29.91
N GLN A 52 -5.00 -15.45 -29.98
CA GLN A 52 -5.87 -16.17 -30.92
C GLN A 52 -7.36 -15.90 -30.65
N ARG A 53 -7.79 -15.89 -29.39
CA ARG A 53 -9.16 -15.52 -29.01
C ARG A 53 -9.50 -14.10 -29.48
N LEU A 54 -8.59 -13.16 -29.26
CA LEU A 54 -8.76 -11.76 -29.66
C LEU A 54 -8.78 -11.58 -31.19
N ASP A 55 -7.95 -12.31 -31.94
CA ASP A 55 -7.96 -12.29 -33.41
C ASP A 55 -9.32 -12.78 -33.94
N GLN A 56 -9.86 -13.85 -33.34
CA GLN A 56 -11.22 -14.31 -33.65
C GLN A 56 -12.30 -13.30 -33.27
N ALA A 57 -12.13 -12.54 -32.18
CA ALA A 57 -13.06 -11.47 -31.82
C ALA A 57 -13.06 -10.33 -32.85
N VAL A 58 -11.90 -9.99 -33.43
CA VAL A 58 -11.79 -9.01 -34.52
C VAL A 58 -12.54 -9.50 -35.76
N LEU A 59 -12.33 -10.75 -36.18
CA LEU A 59 -13.01 -11.34 -37.33
C LEU A 59 -14.53 -11.49 -37.12
N ASN A 60 -14.97 -11.65 -35.86
CA ASN A 60 -16.38 -11.72 -35.50
C ASN A 60 -17.05 -10.37 -35.26
N ASN A 61 -16.30 -9.27 -35.33
CA ASN A 61 -16.86 -7.94 -35.15
C ASN A 61 -17.90 -7.64 -36.26
N VAL A 62 -19.07 -7.13 -35.86
CA VAL A 62 -20.21 -6.91 -36.77
C VAL A 62 -19.85 -6.00 -37.94
N TYR A 63 -19.06 -4.95 -37.68
CA TYR A 63 -18.66 -4.00 -38.73
C TYR A 63 -17.66 -4.65 -39.69
N VAL A 64 -16.68 -5.37 -39.16
CA VAL A 64 -15.71 -6.13 -39.95
C VAL A 64 -16.47 -7.08 -40.87
N LYS A 65 -17.32 -7.97 -40.32
CA LYS A 65 -18.16 -8.90 -41.11
C LYS A 65 -19.00 -8.21 -42.18
N ALA A 66 -19.72 -7.15 -41.82
CA ALA A 66 -20.58 -6.43 -42.76
C ALA A 66 -19.80 -5.87 -43.97
N PHE A 67 -18.55 -5.43 -43.77
CA PHE A 67 -17.69 -5.00 -44.87
C PHE A 67 -17.29 -6.15 -45.78
N PHE A 68 -16.94 -7.32 -45.22
CA PHE A 68 -16.54 -8.49 -45.99
C PHE A 68 -17.71 -9.09 -46.78
N ASP A 69 -18.87 -9.21 -46.14
CA ASP A 69 -20.08 -9.76 -46.76
C ASP A 69 -20.56 -8.87 -47.92
N ALA A 70 -20.47 -7.54 -47.78
CA ALA A 70 -20.93 -6.60 -48.80
C ALA A 70 -19.98 -6.48 -50.02
N GLN A 71 -18.68 -6.74 -49.84
CA GLN A 71 -17.67 -6.50 -50.88
C GLN A 71 -17.02 -7.77 -51.45
N SER A 72 -17.45 -8.97 -51.01
CA SER A 72 -16.88 -10.25 -51.45
C SER A 72 -15.35 -10.30 -51.35
N ILE A 73 -14.79 -9.69 -50.31
CA ILE A 73 -13.35 -9.64 -50.12
C ILE A 73 -12.93 -10.99 -49.55
N GLU A 74 -12.17 -11.75 -50.34
CA GLU A 74 -11.57 -12.98 -49.89
C GLU A 74 -10.51 -12.68 -48.80
N SER A 75 -10.35 -13.61 -47.86
CA SER A 75 -9.20 -13.59 -46.96
C SER A 75 -7.92 -13.50 -47.81
N GLU A 76 -6.92 -12.73 -47.37
CA GLU A 76 -5.66 -12.48 -48.08
C GLU A 76 -5.64 -11.35 -49.13
N GLN A 77 -6.76 -10.70 -49.44
CA GLN A 77 -6.72 -9.49 -50.28
C GLN A 77 -6.28 -8.23 -49.51
N PRO A 78 -5.55 -7.30 -50.17
CA PRO A 78 -5.17 -6.02 -49.55
C PRO A 78 -6.38 -5.16 -49.18
N LEU A 79 -6.36 -4.60 -47.98
CA LEU A 79 -7.35 -3.68 -47.46
C LEU A 79 -7.14 -2.27 -48.02
N ILE A 80 -8.22 -1.63 -48.47
CA ILE A 80 -8.20 -0.18 -48.78
C ILE A 80 -8.23 0.64 -47.47
N PRO A 81 -7.85 1.94 -47.50
CA PRO A 81 -7.69 2.74 -46.27
C PRO A 81 -8.92 2.78 -45.35
N SER A 82 -10.14 2.80 -45.89
CA SER A 82 -11.37 2.77 -45.10
C SER A 82 -11.62 1.43 -44.40
N GLN A 83 -11.13 0.33 -44.95
CA GLN A 83 -11.23 -0.99 -44.33
C GLN A 83 -10.15 -1.15 -43.25
N GLN A 84 -8.95 -0.62 -43.49
CA GLN A 84 -7.86 -0.63 -42.50
C GLN A 84 -8.27 0.05 -41.19
N SER A 85 -9.00 1.17 -41.25
CA SER A 85 -9.48 1.85 -40.04
C SER A 85 -10.53 1.04 -39.29
N VAL A 86 -11.45 0.37 -40.00
CA VAL A 86 -12.47 -0.50 -39.38
C VAL A 86 -11.81 -1.69 -38.68
N VAL A 87 -10.86 -2.36 -39.33
CA VAL A 87 -10.11 -3.48 -38.73
C VAL A 87 -9.29 -3.00 -37.54
N LEU A 88 -8.59 -1.87 -37.64
CA LEU A 88 -7.85 -1.29 -36.52
C LEU A 88 -8.75 -0.96 -35.33
N SER A 89 -9.95 -0.41 -35.58
CA SER A 89 -10.93 -0.10 -34.54
C SER A 89 -11.39 -1.38 -33.82
N ALA A 90 -11.65 -2.45 -34.58
CA ALA A 90 -12.00 -3.75 -34.01
C ALA A 90 -10.85 -4.36 -33.18
N ILE A 91 -9.59 -4.25 -33.63
CA ILE A 91 -8.40 -4.67 -32.85
C ILE A 91 -8.36 -3.94 -31.51
N CYS A 92 -8.47 -2.62 -31.53
CA CYS A 92 -8.47 -1.77 -30.34
C CYS A 92 -9.61 -2.11 -29.36
N GLN A 93 -10.84 -2.26 -29.87
CA GLN A 93 -11.99 -2.59 -29.04
C GLN A 93 -11.90 -4.00 -28.43
N SER A 94 -11.46 -4.99 -29.21
CA SER A 94 -11.35 -6.38 -28.74
C SER A 94 -10.38 -6.53 -27.57
N ALA A 95 -9.33 -5.71 -27.53
CA ALA A 95 -8.28 -5.79 -26.53
C ALA A 95 -8.24 -4.59 -25.57
N ALA A 96 -9.36 -3.86 -25.44
CA ALA A 96 -9.46 -2.71 -24.53
C ALA A 96 -9.20 -3.12 -23.07
N GLU A 97 -9.66 -4.31 -22.66
CA GLU A 97 -9.41 -4.87 -21.32
C GLU A 97 -7.91 -5.14 -21.05
N TYR A 98 -7.07 -5.13 -22.09
CA TYR A 98 -5.62 -5.27 -22.01
C TYR A 98 -4.86 -3.95 -22.21
N GLY A 99 -5.55 -2.81 -22.09
CA GLY A 99 -4.95 -1.47 -22.11
C GLY A 99 -4.71 -0.88 -23.51
N LEU A 100 -5.41 -1.38 -24.54
CA LEU A 100 -5.51 -0.66 -25.81
C LEU A 100 -6.56 0.45 -25.68
N LYS A 101 -6.30 1.61 -26.31
CA LYS A 101 -7.27 2.70 -26.41
C LYS A 101 -8.50 2.20 -27.17
N PRO A 102 -9.73 2.34 -26.65
CA PRO A 102 -10.95 1.89 -27.35
C PRO A 102 -11.32 2.86 -28.49
N LEU A 103 -10.53 2.87 -29.56
CA LEU A 103 -10.65 3.80 -30.67
C LEU A 103 -11.81 3.43 -31.61
N GLY A 104 -12.61 4.44 -32.00
CA GLY A 104 -13.64 4.32 -33.03
C GLY A 104 -13.09 4.36 -34.46
N ALA A 105 -13.93 4.06 -35.45
CA ALA A 105 -13.54 4.03 -36.87
C ALA A 105 -13.03 5.40 -37.39
N GLN A 106 -13.59 6.51 -36.92
CA GLN A 106 -13.14 7.85 -37.32
C GLN A 106 -11.79 8.21 -36.69
N GLU A 107 -11.57 7.83 -35.43
CA GLU A 107 -10.31 8.09 -34.71
C GLU A 107 -9.17 7.28 -35.31
N THR A 108 -9.41 6.00 -35.59
CA THR A 108 -8.46 5.13 -36.29
C THR A 108 -8.18 5.60 -37.72
N GLN A 109 -9.17 6.13 -38.44
CA GLN A 109 -8.95 6.74 -39.75
C GLN A 109 -8.01 7.95 -39.67
N ARG A 110 -8.22 8.85 -38.69
CA ARG A 110 -7.31 9.98 -38.45
C ARG A 110 -5.92 9.50 -38.07
N LEU A 111 -5.83 8.47 -37.24
CA LEU A 111 -4.56 7.91 -36.79
C LEU A 111 -3.78 7.28 -37.95
N ILE A 112 -4.43 6.54 -38.84
CA ILE A 112 -3.81 5.99 -40.06
C ILE A 112 -3.40 7.11 -41.02
N ALA A 113 -4.21 8.17 -41.16
CA ALA A 113 -3.84 9.31 -41.98
C ALA A 113 -2.59 10.03 -41.45
N GLN A 114 -2.44 10.10 -40.12
CA GLN A 114 -1.27 10.66 -39.45
C GLN A 114 -0.05 9.72 -39.50
N TYR A 115 -0.29 8.40 -39.47
CA TYR A 115 0.74 7.35 -39.46
C TYR A 115 0.41 6.26 -40.50
N PRO A 116 0.65 6.50 -41.81
CA PRO A 116 0.28 5.58 -42.89
C PRO A 116 0.86 4.16 -42.77
N GLN A 117 2.03 4.04 -42.14
CA GLN A 117 2.69 2.77 -41.87
C GLN A 117 1.90 1.88 -40.87
N LEU A 118 1.03 2.47 -40.03
CA LEU A 118 0.10 1.71 -39.18
C LEU A 118 -0.97 1.03 -40.03
N GLY A 119 -1.52 1.72 -41.03
CA GLY A 119 -2.44 1.13 -42.00
C GLY A 119 -1.76 0.01 -42.80
N SER A 120 -0.49 0.20 -43.16
CA SER A 120 0.33 -0.83 -43.82
C SER A 120 0.55 -2.06 -42.92
N ALA A 121 0.78 -1.86 -41.62
CA ALA A 121 0.91 -2.96 -40.66
C ALA A 121 -0.40 -3.74 -40.47
N VAL A 122 -1.55 -3.04 -40.39
CA VAL A 122 -2.89 -3.65 -40.37
C VAL A 122 -3.13 -4.49 -41.62
N ASN A 123 -2.80 -3.93 -42.78
CA ASN A 123 -2.92 -4.63 -44.05
C ASN A 123 -2.03 -5.88 -44.12
N ALA A 124 -0.77 -5.78 -43.68
CA ALA A 124 0.15 -6.91 -43.67
C ALA A 124 -0.32 -8.04 -42.73
N ALA A 125 -0.74 -7.69 -41.52
CA ALA A 125 -1.29 -8.65 -40.56
C ALA A 125 -2.56 -9.33 -41.07
N TRP A 126 -3.41 -8.58 -41.79
CA TRP A 126 -4.59 -9.11 -42.46
C TRP A 126 -4.22 -10.16 -43.51
N ILE A 127 -3.33 -9.81 -44.45
CA ILE A 127 -2.90 -10.69 -45.54
C ILE A 127 -2.22 -11.97 -44.99
N GLN A 128 -1.53 -11.86 -43.86
CA GLN A 128 -0.84 -12.99 -43.22
C GLN A 128 -1.76 -13.92 -42.39
N GLY A 129 -3.09 -13.87 -42.59
CA GLY A 129 -4.05 -14.72 -41.87
C GLY A 129 -4.65 -14.06 -40.63
N ALA A 130 -4.78 -12.74 -40.64
CA ALA A 130 -5.41 -11.95 -39.56
C ALA A 130 -4.74 -12.12 -38.18
N HIS A 131 -3.41 -12.14 -38.15
CA HIS A 131 -2.62 -12.23 -36.92
C HIS A 131 -2.26 -10.84 -36.38
N PHE A 132 -3.04 -10.30 -35.43
CA PHE A 132 -2.89 -8.91 -34.99
C PHE A 132 -2.02 -8.73 -33.74
N LYS A 133 -1.27 -9.76 -33.34
CA LYS A 133 -0.41 -9.75 -32.14
C LYS A 133 0.57 -8.56 -32.14
N THR A 134 1.28 -8.33 -33.24
CA THR A 134 2.26 -7.24 -33.39
C THR A 134 1.62 -5.85 -33.38
N ILE A 135 0.37 -5.72 -33.81
CA ILE A 135 -0.35 -4.44 -33.84
C ILE A 135 -0.81 -4.06 -32.44
N ARG A 136 -1.33 -5.01 -31.66
CA ARG A 136 -1.59 -4.80 -30.22
C ARG A 136 -0.30 -4.40 -29.50
N GLY A 137 0.83 -4.82 -30.06
CA GLY A 137 2.22 -4.43 -29.87
C GLY A 137 2.59 -2.95 -30.01
N ILE A 138 1.73 -2.06 -30.48
CA ILE A 138 2.15 -0.71 -30.85
C ILE A 138 1.91 0.28 -29.70
N PRO A 139 2.95 0.94 -29.13
CA PRO A 139 2.80 1.88 -28.03
C PRO A 139 1.80 3.02 -28.31
N LEU A 140 1.75 3.49 -29.56
CA LEU A 140 0.80 4.53 -30.01
C LEU A 140 -0.66 4.16 -29.72
N LEU A 141 -1.01 2.87 -29.82
CA LEU A 141 -2.37 2.35 -29.61
C LEU A 141 -2.71 2.11 -28.14
N ARG A 142 -1.71 2.13 -27.25
CA ARG A 142 -1.91 1.88 -25.83
C ARG A 142 -2.12 3.19 -25.09
N GLU A 143 -2.84 3.09 -23.98
CA GLU A 143 -2.94 4.20 -23.05
C GLU A 143 -1.57 4.44 -22.42
N ASN A 144 -1.13 5.69 -22.48
CA ASN A 144 0.14 6.07 -21.89
C ASN A 144 -0.02 6.08 -20.36
N PRO A 145 0.80 5.33 -19.60
CA PRO A 145 0.68 5.25 -18.15
C PRO A 145 0.71 6.61 -17.44
N GLN A 146 1.33 7.62 -18.09
CA GLN A 146 1.43 8.98 -17.54
C GLN A 146 0.22 9.87 -17.85
N ASP A 147 -0.53 9.59 -18.92
CA ASP A 147 -1.73 10.37 -19.27
C ASP A 147 -2.96 9.89 -18.48
N ALA A 148 -2.88 8.72 -17.84
CA ALA A 148 -3.91 8.13 -16.98
C ALA A 148 -3.87 8.65 -15.53
N THR A 149 -3.69 9.96 -15.34
CA THR A 149 -3.71 10.59 -13.99
C THR A 149 -5.12 10.71 -13.39
N GLY A 150 -6.15 10.24 -14.08
CA GLY A 150 -7.47 10.08 -13.51
C GLY A 150 -8.29 9.09 -14.32
N SER A 151 -8.75 8.03 -13.64
CA SER A 151 -9.77 7.07 -14.11
C SER A 151 -9.26 5.78 -14.79
N ALA A 152 -9.27 4.71 -13.99
CA ALA A 152 -9.68 3.34 -14.36
C ALA A 152 -8.82 2.41 -15.24
N THR A 153 -7.68 2.78 -15.81
CA THR A 153 -7.02 1.93 -16.84
C THR A 153 -5.71 1.23 -16.46
N ASN A 154 -5.32 1.27 -15.19
CA ASN A 154 -4.28 0.38 -14.66
C ASN A 154 -4.81 -1.03 -14.30
N GLU A 155 -6.03 -1.39 -14.70
CA GLU A 155 -6.68 -2.64 -14.30
C GLU A 155 -5.84 -3.91 -14.55
N PRO A 156 -5.11 -4.09 -15.68
CA PRO A 156 -4.31 -5.29 -15.90
C PRO A 156 -3.07 -5.36 -15.00
N LEU A 157 -2.33 -4.25 -14.84
CA LEU A 157 -1.17 -4.19 -13.96
C LEU A 157 -1.58 -4.29 -12.50
N TYR A 158 -2.70 -3.66 -12.13
CA TYR A 158 -3.32 -3.78 -10.83
C TYR A 158 -3.73 -5.23 -10.55
N ARG A 159 -4.46 -5.89 -11.46
CA ARG A 159 -4.83 -7.32 -11.34
C ARG A 159 -3.62 -8.24 -11.26
N ALA A 160 -2.55 -7.94 -12.01
CA ALA A 160 -1.31 -8.70 -11.93
C ALA A 160 -0.64 -8.51 -10.56
N SER A 161 -0.54 -7.26 -10.07
CA SER A 161 -0.03 -6.94 -8.73
C SER A 161 -0.85 -7.62 -7.62
N VAL A 162 -2.18 -7.58 -7.74
CA VAL A 162 -3.15 -8.26 -6.88
C VAL A 162 -2.85 -9.76 -6.84
N ARG A 163 -2.78 -10.43 -8.00
CA ARG A 163 -2.52 -11.88 -8.09
C ARG A 163 -1.13 -12.25 -7.57
N VAL A 164 -0.11 -11.44 -7.84
CA VAL A 164 1.25 -11.66 -7.33
C VAL A 164 1.26 -11.55 -5.81
N THR A 165 0.55 -10.56 -5.26
CA THR A 165 0.41 -10.37 -3.81
C THR A 165 -0.35 -11.52 -3.16
N GLU A 166 -1.47 -11.98 -3.74
CA GLU A 166 -2.22 -13.12 -3.23
C GLU A 166 -1.39 -14.40 -3.29
N LYS A 167 -0.72 -14.66 -4.41
CA LYS A 167 0.16 -15.83 -4.56
C LYS A 167 1.36 -15.79 -3.62
N SER A 168 1.90 -14.61 -3.31
CA SER A 168 3.06 -14.52 -2.42
C SER A 168 2.72 -14.98 -1.01
N TRP A 169 1.44 -14.90 -0.59
CA TRP A 169 0.98 -15.43 0.70
C TRP A 169 1.12 -16.96 0.80
N ASP A 170 0.97 -17.67 -0.31
CA ASP A 170 1.03 -19.15 -0.37
C ASP A 170 2.45 -19.72 -0.48
N HIS A 171 3.47 -18.87 -0.65
CA HIS A 171 4.87 -19.31 -0.77
C HIS A 171 5.61 -19.15 0.56
N SER A 172 6.77 -19.77 0.72
CA SER A 172 7.65 -19.47 1.87
C SER A 172 8.28 -18.09 1.69
N TYR A 173 8.48 -17.36 2.79
CA TYR A 173 9.25 -16.11 2.78
C TYR A 173 10.69 -16.36 2.32
N ILE A 174 11.20 -15.49 1.43
CA ILE A 174 12.57 -15.60 0.90
C ILE A 174 13.41 -14.44 1.41
N GLY A 175 14.49 -14.75 2.12
CA GLY A 175 15.48 -13.80 2.63
C GLY A 175 15.53 -13.73 4.16
N ASP A 176 16.47 -12.96 4.67
CA ASP A 176 16.80 -12.91 6.11
C ASP A 176 16.32 -11.62 6.79
N ALA A 177 15.50 -10.80 6.14
CA ALA A 177 15.08 -9.52 6.72
C ALA A 177 14.20 -9.71 7.96
N TYR A 178 13.45 -10.82 8.03
CA TYR A 178 12.71 -11.17 9.23
C TYR A 178 13.67 -11.50 10.39
N LEU A 179 14.74 -12.27 10.17
CA LEU A 179 15.78 -12.53 11.18
C LEU A 179 16.45 -11.24 11.65
N ALA A 180 16.71 -10.30 10.73
CA ALA A 180 17.25 -8.99 11.09
C ALA A 180 16.26 -8.19 11.96
N LEU A 181 14.96 -8.25 11.67
CA LEU A 181 13.92 -7.62 12.48
C LEU A 181 13.80 -8.27 13.86
N GLU A 182 13.84 -9.60 13.96
CA GLU A 182 13.85 -10.33 15.23
C GLU A 182 15.05 -9.93 16.11
N LYS A 183 16.23 -9.86 15.48
CA LYS A 183 17.46 -9.43 16.15
C LYS A 183 17.33 -7.99 16.67
N HIS A 184 16.80 -7.07 15.85
CA HIS A 184 16.53 -5.69 16.23
C HIS A 184 15.59 -5.62 17.43
N ILE A 185 14.44 -6.30 17.36
CA ILE A 185 13.46 -6.36 18.44
C ILE A 185 14.10 -6.90 19.72
N THR A 186 14.82 -8.02 19.64
CA THR A 186 15.46 -8.66 20.79
C THR A 186 16.53 -7.76 21.43
N GLU A 187 17.33 -7.08 20.62
CA GLU A 187 18.39 -6.17 21.10
C GLU A 187 17.79 -4.98 21.87
N TYR A 188 16.76 -4.34 21.32
CA TYR A 188 16.10 -3.21 21.99
C TYR A 188 15.24 -3.65 23.17
N ARG A 189 14.68 -4.86 23.13
CA ARG A 189 13.95 -5.46 24.24
C ARG A 189 14.84 -5.68 25.46
N LYS A 190 16.07 -6.14 25.27
CA LYS A 190 17.07 -6.31 26.35
C LYS A 190 17.45 -4.98 27.02
N ASN A 191 17.26 -3.86 26.31
CA ASN A 191 17.64 -2.51 26.75
C ASN A 191 16.42 -1.61 27.00
N LEU A 192 15.30 -2.18 27.44
CA LEU A 192 14.05 -1.43 27.62
C LEU A 192 14.09 -0.37 28.72
N ASP A 193 15.00 -0.50 29.70
CA ASP A 193 15.16 0.51 30.76
C ASP A 193 15.51 1.89 30.18
N ASN A 194 16.17 1.92 29.02
CA ASN A 194 16.54 3.13 28.29
C ASN A 194 15.56 3.46 27.14
N SER A 195 14.58 2.60 26.87
CA SER A 195 13.64 2.76 25.76
C SER A 195 12.32 3.36 26.27
N TYR A 196 11.76 4.28 25.49
CA TYR A 196 10.51 4.95 25.87
C TYR A 196 9.30 4.00 25.88
N VAL A 197 9.24 3.12 24.89
CA VAL A 197 8.11 2.24 24.58
C VAL A 197 8.60 1.09 23.69
N PRO A 198 8.08 -0.14 23.83
CA PRO A 198 8.55 -1.29 23.06
C PRO A 198 7.91 -1.31 21.66
N TYR A 199 8.21 -0.33 20.81
CA TYR A 199 7.82 -0.36 19.41
C TYR A 199 8.95 0.04 18.47
N CYS A 200 8.93 -0.45 17.23
CA CYS A 200 9.69 0.16 16.12
C CYS A 200 8.78 0.49 14.94
N ALA A 201 9.22 1.42 14.10
CA ALA A 201 8.54 1.75 12.85
C ALA A 201 9.32 1.19 11.65
N ILE A 202 8.61 0.78 10.62
CA ILE A 202 9.14 0.38 9.32
C ILE A 202 8.49 1.29 8.28
N VAL A 203 9.26 2.28 7.82
CA VAL A 203 8.78 3.33 6.91
C VAL A 203 9.50 3.19 5.58
N GLN A 204 8.82 2.65 4.56
CA GLN A 204 9.37 2.45 3.22
C GLN A 204 8.25 2.40 2.17
N SER A 205 8.58 2.62 0.90
CA SER A 205 7.62 2.58 -0.22
C SER A 205 6.86 1.25 -0.31
N SER A 206 5.72 1.25 -1.01
CA SER A 206 4.99 0.01 -1.32
C SER A 206 5.88 -0.99 -2.09
N GLY A 207 5.61 -2.28 -1.94
CA GLY A 207 6.33 -3.35 -2.65
C GLY A 207 7.70 -3.74 -2.09
N THR A 208 8.17 -3.15 -0.98
CA THR A 208 9.48 -3.50 -0.38
C THR A 208 9.43 -4.69 0.60
N GLY A 209 8.37 -5.49 0.57
CA GLY A 209 8.23 -6.65 1.46
C GLY A 209 8.01 -6.32 2.94
N LYS A 210 7.62 -5.09 3.32
CA LYS A 210 7.31 -4.70 4.72
C LYS A 210 6.30 -5.64 5.38
N SER A 211 5.11 -5.69 4.80
CA SER A 211 3.98 -6.48 5.27
C SER A 211 4.36 -7.96 5.31
N ARG A 212 5.10 -8.41 4.29
CA ARG A 212 5.56 -9.79 4.18
C ARG A 212 6.64 -10.17 5.21
N THR A 213 7.54 -9.24 5.55
CA THR A 213 8.56 -9.45 6.59
C THR A 213 7.92 -9.51 7.97
N VAL A 214 6.90 -8.68 8.21
CA VAL A 214 6.14 -8.72 9.45
C VAL A 214 5.21 -9.92 9.48
N ASP A 215 4.67 -10.41 8.35
CA ASP A 215 3.83 -11.63 8.27
C ASP A 215 4.53 -12.90 8.80
N GLU A 216 5.86 -12.93 8.78
CA GLU A 216 6.64 -13.97 9.46
C GLU A 216 6.56 -13.89 11.01
N PHE A 217 6.17 -12.73 11.55
CA PHE A 217 5.93 -12.46 12.98
C PHE A 217 4.45 -12.23 13.36
N SER A 218 3.65 -11.59 12.50
CA SER A 218 2.33 -11.01 12.78
C SER A 218 1.65 -10.43 11.52
N PHE A 219 0.33 -10.22 11.54
CA PHE A 219 -0.50 -9.90 10.35
C PHE A 219 -0.49 -8.43 9.91
N PRO A 220 -0.40 -8.14 8.60
CA PRO A 220 -0.68 -6.80 8.09
C PRO A 220 -1.34 -6.82 6.70
N PRO A 221 -2.66 -7.01 6.64
CA PRO A 221 -3.45 -6.15 5.78
C PRO A 221 -4.30 -5.21 6.63
N SER A 222 -4.65 -4.06 6.06
CA SER A 222 -5.46 -3.06 6.77
C SER A 222 -6.89 -3.55 7.00
N ASP A 223 -7.31 -3.54 8.27
CA ASP A 223 -8.69 -3.83 8.65
C ASP A 223 -9.51 -2.53 8.61
N ALA A 224 -10.38 -2.39 7.62
CA ALA A 224 -11.19 -1.18 7.43
C ALA A 224 -11.99 -0.80 8.69
N GLN A 225 -12.51 -1.78 9.43
CA GLN A 225 -13.22 -1.55 10.70
C GLN A 225 -12.31 -0.99 11.80
N VAL A 226 -11.06 -1.46 11.91
CA VAL A 226 -10.08 -0.95 12.89
C VAL A 226 -9.60 0.43 12.48
N TYR A 227 -9.34 0.64 11.19
CA TYR A 227 -9.04 1.96 10.63
C TYR A 227 -10.16 2.95 10.96
N ASN A 228 -11.41 2.58 10.68
CA ASN A 228 -12.56 3.43 10.96
C ASN A 228 -12.72 3.74 12.45
N PHE A 229 -12.31 2.82 13.32
CA PHE A 229 -12.37 2.99 14.76
C PHE A 229 -11.20 3.81 15.32
N LEU A 230 -10.01 3.81 14.72
CA LEU A 230 -8.82 4.45 15.30
C LEU A 230 -8.31 5.67 14.53
N ALA A 231 -8.65 5.81 13.26
CA ALA A 231 -8.01 6.73 12.33
C ALA A 231 -8.95 7.33 11.28
N SER A 232 -10.28 7.19 11.44
CA SER A 232 -11.20 7.89 10.55
C SER A 232 -11.18 9.40 10.80
N ASP A 233 -11.66 10.18 9.83
CA ASP A 233 -11.79 11.62 9.99
C ASP A 233 -12.66 12.00 11.20
N SER A 234 -13.70 11.21 11.51
CA SER A 234 -14.54 11.43 12.70
C SER A 234 -13.80 11.18 14.02
N VAL A 235 -12.79 10.31 14.03
CA VAL A 235 -11.95 10.07 15.22
C VAL A 235 -11.05 11.27 15.50
N HIS A 236 -10.59 11.95 14.45
CA HIS A 236 -9.80 13.18 14.60
C HIS A 236 -10.62 14.39 15.08
N GLU A 237 -11.96 14.32 15.01
CA GLU A 237 -12.89 15.33 15.56
C GLU A 237 -13.15 15.15 17.06
N LEU A 238 -12.72 14.03 17.66
CA LEU A 238 -12.97 13.75 19.06
C LEU A 238 -12.12 14.65 19.96
N ALA A 239 -12.73 15.10 21.06
CA ALA A 239 -11.98 15.76 22.12
C ALA A 239 -10.89 14.82 22.66
N LYS A 240 -9.74 15.38 23.05
CA LYS A 240 -8.59 14.67 23.64
C LYS A 240 -8.96 13.56 24.63
N ARG A 241 -9.89 13.82 25.54
CA ARG A 241 -10.32 12.85 26.55
C ARG A 241 -11.04 11.64 25.94
N ASP A 242 -11.84 11.87 24.91
CA ASP A 242 -12.62 10.82 24.27
C ASP A 242 -11.74 9.98 23.34
N LEU A 243 -10.78 10.59 22.67
CA LEU A 243 -9.77 9.88 21.88
C LEU A 243 -8.86 8.99 22.77
N ASP A 244 -8.38 9.51 23.91
CA ASP A 244 -7.61 8.73 24.90
C ASP A 244 -8.39 7.48 25.34
N ARG A 245 -9.66 7.68 25.73
CA ARG A 245 -10.56 6.60 26.13
C ARG A 245 -10.82 5.60 25.01
N GLN A 246 -10.94 6.06 23.78
CA GLN A 246 -11.21 5.21 22.63
C GLN A 246 -10.03 4.28 22.33
N VAL A 247 -8.81 4.81 22.37
CA VAL A 247 -7.58 4.01 22.20
C VAL A 247 -7.37 3.05 23.37
N GLU A 248 -7.56 3.51 24.62
CA GLU A 248 -7.49 2.65 25.82
C GLU A 248 -8.52 1.51 25.74
N ALA A 249 -9.79 1.82 25.42
CA ALA A 249 -10.86 0.83 25.28
C ALA A 249 -10.62 -0.18 24.16
N PHE A 250 -10.08 0.27 23.01
CA PHE A 250 -9.68 -0.62 21.92
C PHE A 250 -8.64 -1.63 22.39
N MET A 251 -7.58 -1.16 23.04
CA MET A 251 -6.49 -2.04 23.49
C MET A 251 -6.95 -3.03 24.57
N ILE A 252 -7.79 -2.60 25.51
CA ILE A 252 -8.42 -3.49 26.50
C ILE A 252 -9.22 -4.58 25.79
N ALA A 253 -10.11 -4.19 24.88
CA ALA A 253 -10.96 -5.12 24.15
C ALA A 253 -10.16 -6.09 23.28
N LEU A 254 -9.08 -5.62 22.65
CA LEU A 254 -8.17 -6.44 21.86
C LEU A 254 -7.52 -7.52 22.72
N PHE A 255 -6.92 -7.15 23.85
CA PHE A 255 -6.30 -8.10 24.76
C PHE A 255 -7.30 -9.09 25.37
N GLU A 256 -8.52 -8.63 25.72
CA GLU A 256 -9.60 -9.52 26.18
C GLU A 256 -10.00 -10.54 25.11
N LYS A 257 -10.16 -10.11 23.86
CA LYS A 257 -10.55 -11.02 22.77
C LYS A 257 -9.44 -12.01 22.43
N CYS A 258 -8.17 -11.57 22.42
CA CYS A 258 -7.03 -12.48 22.28
C CYS A 258 -7.02 -13.54 23.38
N ASN A 259 -7.25 -13.13 24.64
CA ASN A 259 -7.33 -14.05 25.77
C ASN A 259 -8.47 -15.07 25.63
N GLU A 260 -9.66 -14.62 25.20
CA GLU A 260 -10.80 -15.50 24.94
C GLU A 260 -10.45 -16.55 23.87
N VAL A 261 -9.85 -16.12 22.76
CA VAL A 261 -9.45 -17.02 21.68
C VAL A 261 -8.42 -18.04 22.17
N ILE A 262 -7.37 -17.61 22.87
CA ILE A 262 -6.34 -18.52 23.40
C ILE A 262 -6.95 -19.53 24.37
N LYS A 263 -7.80 -19.09 25.31
CA LYS A 263 -8.45 -19.99 26.28
C LYS A 263 -9.35 -21.01 25.60
N ARG A 264 -10.12 -20.61 24.57
CA ARG A 264 -10.95 -21.54 23.79
C ARG A 264 -10.09 -22.62 23.15
N VAL A 265 -9.02 -22.20 22.48
CA VAL A 265 -8.16 -23.10 21.70
C VAL A 265 -7.36 -24.05 22.60
N LEU A 266 -6.94 -23.58 23.77
CA LEU A 266 -6.35 -24.43 24.82
C LEU A 266 -7.32 -25.48 25.36
N GLY A 267 -8.62 -25.20 25.37
CA GLY A 267 -9.64 -26.20 25.73
C GLY A 267 -9.74 -27.33 24.69
N ASP A 268 -9.52 -26.99 23.42
CA ASP A 268 -9.62 -27.92 22.29
C ASP A 268 -8.29 -28.69 22.02
N HIS A 269 -7.16 -28.18 22.52
CA HIS A 269 -5.83 -28.78 22.33
C HIS A 269 -5.12 -29.08 23.66
N PRO A 270 -4.91 -30.36 24.02
CA PRO A 270 -4.32 -30.72 25.29
C PRO A 270 -2.78 -30.56 25.26
N GLY A 271 -2.27 -29.44 25.76
CA GLY A 271 -0.89 -29.35 26.24
C GLY A 271 -0.19 -28.02 25.96
N GLU A 272 0.59 -27.56 26.94
CA GLU A 272 1.42 -26.34 26.86
C GLU A 272 2.37 -26.33 25.65
N SER A 273 2.82 -27.51 25.20
CA SER A 273 3.68 -27.65 24.00
C SER A 273 3.03 -27.12 22.72
N TRP A 274 1.69 -27.14 22.63
CA TRP A 274 0.97 -26.60 21.48
C TRP A 274 1.04 -25.08 21.42
N LEU A 275 0.98 -24.39 22.58
CA LEU A 275 1.14 -22.94 22.62
C LEU A 275 2.51 -22.51 22.07
N GLU A 276 3.56 -23.20 22.51
CA GLU A 276 4.93 -22.85 22.17
C GLU A 276 5.28 -23.06 20.69
N THR A 277 4.62 -24.01 20.02
CA THR A 277 5.02 -24.44 18.67
C THR A 277 3.99 -24.17 17.59
N GLN A 278 2.70 -24.20 17.92
CA GLN A 278 1.62 -24.21 16.93
C GLN A 278 0.65 -23.03 17.08
N ALA A 279 0.54 -22.40 18.25
CA ALA A 279 -0.49 -21.37 18.47
C ALA A 279 -0.38 -20.16 17.55
N ALA A 280 0.85 -19.65 17.36
CA ALA A 280 1.08 -18.54 16.45
C ALA A 280 0.69 -18.90 15.01
N MET A 281 1.10 -20.09 14.53
CA MET A 281 0.75 -20.57 13.19
C MET A 281 -0.74 -20.86 13.02
N TRP A 282 -1.40 -21.39 14.06
CA TRP A 282 -2.85 -21.63 14.04
C TRP A 282 -3.63 -20.32 14.01
N PHE A 283 -3.27 -19.36 14.88
CA PHE A 283 -3.89 -18.04 14.91
C PHE A 283 -3.67 -17.35 13.56
N ARG A 284 -2.47 -17.52 12.98
CA ARG A 284 -2.18 -17.09 11.62
C ARG A 284 -3.13 -17.70 10.60
N GLY A 285 -3.16 -19.03 10.50
CA GLY A 285 -4.04 -19.73 9.57
C GLY A 285 -5.49 -19.22 9.65
N LYS A 286 -6.02 -19.00 10.85
CA LYS A 286 -7.37 -18.47 11.07
C LYS A 286 -7.57 -17.01 10.63
N MET A 287 -6.58 -16.15 10.84
CA MET A 287 -6.66 -14.74 10.45
C MET A 287 -6.49 -14.54 8.93
N THR A 288 -5.80 -15.44 8.23
CA THR A 288 -5.69 -15.47 6.75
C THR A 288 -6.81 -16.25 6.05
N GLU A 289 -7.58 -17.07 6.76
CA GLU A 289 -8.52 -18.01 6.13
C GLU A 289 -9.58 -17.28 5.29
N GLY A 290 -9.55 -17.48 3.97
CA GLY A 290 -10.44 -16.82 3.02
C GLY A 290 -10.11 -15.35 2.73
N GLN A 291 -8.91 -14.89 3.08
CA GLN A 291 -8.41 -13.56 2.72
C GLN A 291 -8.17 -13.47 1.20
N SER A 292 -8.51 -12.33 0.62
CA SER A 292 -8.14 -11.92 -0.74
C SER A 292 -7.44 -10.56 -0.68
N PHE A 293 -6.95 -10.07 -1.82
CA PHE A 293 -6.42 -8.71 -1.89
C PHE A 293 -7.45 -7.64 -1.51
N GLY A 294 -8.72 -7.85 -1.88
CA GLY A 294 -9.78 -6.88 -1.68
C GLY A 294 -10.61 -7.06 -0.41
N SER A 295 -10.45 -8.18 0.30
CA SER A 295 -11.29 -8.53 1.44
C SER A 295 -10.56 -9.38 2.48
N GLN A 296 -10.87 -9.13 3.75
CA GLN A 296 -10.43 -10.00 4.84
C GLN A 296 -11.30 -11.26 4.96
N GLY A 297 -10.73 -12.31 5.55
CA GLY A 297 -11.46 -13.53 5.87
C GLY A 297 -12.57 -13.30 6.90
N ALA A 298 -13.64 -14.10 6.84
CA ALA A 298 -14.80 -13.96 7.72
C ALA A 298 -14.45 -14.02 9.22
N TYR A 299 -13.51 -14.91 9.59
CA TYR A 299 -13.03 -15.04 10.97
C TYR A 299 -12.40 -13.74 11.48
N ARG A 300 -11.52 -13.14 10.67
CA ARG A 300 -10.82 -11.90 11.01
C ARG A 300 -11.78 -10.71 11.14
N ILE A 301 -12.71 -10.59 10.21
CA ILE A 301 -13.76 -9.56 10.27
C ILE A 301 -14.54 -9.70 11.57
N GLN A 302 -15.02 -10.91 11.89
CA GLN A 302 -15.75 -11.16 13.12
C GLN A 302 -14.91 -10.90 14.38
N PHE A 303 -13.63 -11.28 14.36
CA PHE A 303 -12.72 -11.04 15.48
C PHE A 303 -12.63 -9.55 15.82
N TYR A 304 -12.35 -8.70 14.81
CA TYR A 304 -12.25 -7.27 15.04
C TYR A 304 -13.59 -6.59 15.29
N ASP A 305 -14.70 -7.14 14.78
CA ASP A 305 -16.04 -6.64 15.07
C ASP A 305 -16.38 -6.87 16.55
N ASP A 306 -16.03 -8.04 17.08
CA ASP A 306 -16.16 -8.34 18.49
C ASP A 306 -15.29 -7.41 19.36
N VAL A 307 -14.05 -7.13 18.92
CA VAL A 307 -13.15 -6.17 19.60
C VAL A 307 -13.79 -4.78 19.62
N ILE A 308 -14.23 -4.25 18.48
CA ILE A 308 -14.83 -2.91 18.38
C ILE A 308 -16.14 -2.82 19.14
N LYS A 309 -16.98 -3.85 19.07
CA LYS A 309 -18.23 -3.94 19.84
C LYS A 309 -17.95 -3.92 21.33
N ASN A 310 -16.92 -4.63 21.80
CA ASN A 310 -16.54 -4.61 23.21
C ASN A 310 -15.90 -3.26 23.62
N ALA A 311 -15.05 -2.68 22.77
CA ALA A 311 -14.48 -1.36 23.00
C ALA A 311 -15.57 -0.28 23.17
N ASN A 312 -16.59 -0.29 22.31
CA ASN A 312 -17.74 0.60 22.45
C ASN A 312 -18.50 0.42 23.78
N LYS A 313 -18.66 -0.82 24.26
CA LYS A 313 -19.25 -1.09 25.58
C LYS A 313 -18.38 -0.52 26.71
N ILE A 314 -17.06 -0.60 26.59
CA ILE A 314 -16.12 -0.03 27.57
C ILE A 314 -16.23 1.50 27.58
N ILE A 315 -16.30 2.15 26.42
CA ILE A 315 -16.47 3.60 26.28
C ILE A 315 -17.80 4.08 26.91
N GLN A 316 -18.89 3.34 26.70
CA GLN A 316 -20.22 3.69 27.21
C GLN A 316 -20.37 3.54 28.73
N ARG A 317 -19.47 2.79 29.39
CA ARG A 317 -19.48 2.70 30.86
C ARG A 317 -19.03 4.04 31.44
N VAL A 318 -20.02 4.86 31.81
CA VAL A 318 -19.87 6.23 32.37
C VAL A 318 -18.88 6.29 33.55
N ASP A 319 -18.74 5.17 34.26
CA ASP A 319 -17.89 5.01 35.45
C ASP A 319 -16.63 4.18 35.19
N LEU A 320 -15.87 4.45 34.13
CA LEU A 320 -14.46 4.04 34.15
C LEU A 320 -13.83 4.64 35.41
N PRO A 321 -13.28 3.82 36.33
CA PRO A 321 -12.76 4.31 37.59
C PRO A 321 -11.78 5.43 37.30
N LYS A 322 -12.09 6.66 37.75
CA LYS A 322 -11.12 7.74 37.64
C LYS A 322 -9.84 7.24 38.29
N PRO A 323 -8.70 7.22 37.58
CA PRO A 323 -7.47 6.72 38.16
C PRO A 323 -7.24 7.51 39.45
N LYS A 324 -7.30 6.81 40.59
CA LYS A 324 -6.95 7.41 41.87
C LYS A 324 -5.54 7.91 41.67
N LYS A 325 -5.30 9.22 41.78
CA LYS A 325 -3.97 9.81 41.65
C LYS A 325 -3.07 9.19 42.72
N ALA A 326 -2.45 8.06 42.41
CA ALA A 326 -1.46 7.43 43.25
C ALA A 326 -0.28 8.39 43.30
N ARG A 327 -0.05 8.96 44.47
CA ARG A 327 0.78 10.15 44.64
C ARG A 327 2.25 9.92 44.31
N ASN A 328 2.69 8.66 44.13
CA ASN A 328 4.09 8.27 43.97
C ASN A 328 4.37 7.13 42.96
N SER A 329 3.38 6.53 42.29
CA SER A 329 3.65 5.54 41.23
C SER A 329 3.84 6.24 39.89
N ASP A 330 4.68 5.70 39.00
CA ASP A 330 4.85 6.21 37.63
C ASP A 330 3.44 6.47 37.04
N PRO A 331 3.03 7.72 36.78
CA PRO A 331 1.65 8.11 36.48
C PRO A 331 1.15 7.62 35.10
N THR A 332 1.77 6.57 34.58
CA THR A 332 1.73 6.17 33.18
C THR A 332 1.24 4.74 32.97
N GLN A 333 1.02 3.97 34.04
CA GLN A 333 0.33 2.69 33.96
C GLN A 333 -1.17 2.91 34.15
N ASP A 334 -1.95 2.82 33.07
CA ASP A 334 -3.37 2.50 33.20
C ASP A 334 -3.46 1.06 33.74
N PRO A 335 -3.95 0.86 34.98
CA PRO A 335 -3.97 -0.46 35.60
C PRO A 335 -4.80 -1.46 34.81
N LEU A 336 -5.82 -1.01 34.06
CA LEU A 336 -6.74 -1.90 33.37
C LEU A 336 -6.13 -2.44 32.07
N VAL A 337 -5.58 -1.57 31.22
CA VAL A 337 -4.90 -2.01 29.99
C VAL A 337 -3.75 -2.95 30.36
N TYR A 338 -2.91 -2.55 31.32
CA TYR A 338 -1.80 -3.38 31.77
C TYR A 338 -2.27 -4.74 32.27
N SER A 339 -3.29 -4.78 33.13
CA SER A 339 -3.83 -6.03 33.69
C SER A 339 -4.31 -6.99 32.60
N LYS A 340 -4.95 -6.49 31.54
CA LYS A 340 -5.42 -7.33 30.42
C LYS A 340 -4.28 -7.82 29.54
N ALA A 341 -3.29 -6.97 29.28
CA ALA A 341 -2.07 -7.38 28.59
C ALA A 341 -1.27 -8.41 29.40
N ASP A 342 -1.18 -8.23 30.72
CA ASP A 342 -0.50 -9.12 31.65
C ASP A 342 -1.19 -10.49 31.73
N GLU A 343 -2.53 -10.51 31.82
CA GLU A 343 -3.33 -11.74 31.73
C GLU A 343 -3.05 -12.48 30.42
N LEU A 344 -2.91 -11.76 29.31
CA LEU A 344 -2.56 -12.33 28.01
C LEU A 344 -1.18 -12.96 28.00
N THR A 345 -0.19 -12.30 28.60
CA THR A 345 1.19 -12.81 28.65
C THR A 345 1.39 -13.96 29.63
N LYS A 346 0.62 -14.01 30.72
CA LYS A 346 0.73 -15.06 31.76
C LYS A 346 0.44 -16.48 31.26
N ASN A 347 -0.30 -16.60 30.17
CA ASN A 347 -0.61 -17.91 29.56
C ASN A 347 0.60 -18.51 28.82
N TRP A 348 1.71 -17.79 28.70
CA TRP A 348 2.89 -18.19 27.94
C TRP A 348 4.09 -18.37 28.87
N LYS A 349 4.92 -19.39 28.60
CA LYS A 349 6.14 -19.60 29.39
C LYS A 349 7.17 -18.51 29.09
N GLU A 350 7.99 -18.19 30.10
CA GLU A 350 9.07 -17.19 30.05
C GLU A 350 10.25 -17.57 29.14
N THR A 351 10.06 -18.43 28.15
CA THR A 351 11.14 -18.96 27.31
C THR A 351 11.64 -17.95 26.27
N SER A 352 10.84 -16.94 25.92
CA SER A 352 11.21 -15.88 24.97
C SER A 352 11.18 -14.47 25.59
N ASN A 353 12.01 -13.57 25.05
CA ASN A 353 12.06 -12.16 25.48
C ASN A 353 10.84 -11.34 25.01
N VAL A 354 10.17 -11.80 23.95
CA VAL A 354 8.92 -11.25 23.40
C VAL A 354 8.02 -12.41 23.03
N ILE A 355 6.79 -12.35 23.51
CA ILE A 355 5.76 -13.38 23.34
C ILE A 355 4.64 -12.85 22.42
N ILE A 356 4.37 -11.55 22.47
CA ILE A 356 3.26 -10.93 21.73
C ILE A 356 3.79 -9.85 20.80
N TYR A 357 3.43 -9.96 19.51
CA TYR A 357 3.71 -8.96 18.49
C TYR A 357 2.40 -8.28 18.07
N LEU A 358 2.32 -6.97 18.27
CA LEU A 358 1.23 -6.14 17.72
C LEU A 358 1.72 -5.47 16.44
N ALA A 359 1.08 -5.74 15.30
CA ALA A 359 1.39 -5.07 14.05
C ALA A 359 0.27 -4.09 13.68
N PHE A 360 0.63 -2.87 13.31
CA PHE A 360 -0.28 -1.87 12.78
C PHE A 360 0.14 -1.56 11.34
N ASP A 361 -0.63 -2.02 10.38
CA ASP A 361 -0.41 -1.70 8.98
C ASP A 361 -0.98 -0.33 8.61
N GLU A 362 -0.38 0.32 7.62
CA GLU A 362 -0.69 1.70 7.22
C GLU A 362 -0.78 2.69 8.38
N ALA A 363 0.18 2.56 9.31
CA ALA A 363 0.23 3.30 10.55
C ALA A 363 0.41 4.81 10.38
N HIS A 364 0.73 5.30 9.17
CA HIS A 364 0.76 6.74 8.89
C HIS A 364 -0.61 7.39 9.17
N SER A 365 -1.70 6.64 8.97
CA SER A 365 -3.06 7.08 9.30
C SER A 365 -3.21 7.47 10.77
N LEU A 366 -2.56 6.76 11.69
CA LEU A 366 -2.58 7.03 13.14
C LEU A 366 -1.82 8.32 13.51
N THR A 367 -0.92 8.78 12.64
CA THR A 367 -0.06 9.96 12.88
C THR A 367 -0.62 11.25 12.27
N ARG A 368 -1.69 11.16 11.47
CA ARG A 368 -2.28 12.31 10.78
C ARG A 368 -2.81 13.34 11.77
N ARG A 369 -2.47 14.61 11.54
CA ARG A 369 -3.06 15.73 12.28
C ARG A 369 -4.20 16.33 11.46
N MET A 370 -5.26 16.76 12.13
CA MET A 370 -6.46 17.30 11.49
C MET A 370 -6.16 18.51 10.56
N ARG A 371 -5.11 19.28 10.88
CA ARG A 371 -4.67 20.48 10.13
C ARG A 371 -4.10 20.17 8.74
N ASP A 372 -3.77 18.91 8.43
CA ASP A 372 -3.22 18.53 7.12
C ASP A 372 -4.29 18.55 5.99
N THR A 373 -5.56 18.88 6.31
CA THR A 373 -6.68 18.95 5.35
C THR A 373 -6.80 20.29 4.61
N GLY A 374 -5.81 21.19 4.72
CA GLY A 374 -5.68 22.38 3.87
C GLY A 374 -6.50 23.60 4.30
N LYS A 375 -7.09 23.60 5.51
CA LYS A 375 -7.79 24.77 6.08
C LYS A 375 -7.04 25.34 7.29
N GLY A 376 -6.24 26.38 7.05
CA GLY A 376 -5.91 27.39 8.07
C GLY A 376 -4.63 27.18 8.89
N THR A 377 -3.82 28.22 8.90
CA THR A 377 -2.41 28.34 9.34
C THR A 377 -2.23 28.62 10.82
N GLU A 378 -2.83 27.82 11.71
CA GLU A 378 -2.47 27.93 13.13
C GLU A 378 -1.45 26.85 13.46
N THR A 379 -0.16 27.21 13.44
CA THR A 379 0.96 26.42 13.98
C THR A 379 1.06 26.57 15.50
N GLY A 380 -0.09 26.68 16.19
CA GLY A 380 -0.13 26.83 17.64
C GLY A 380 0.13 25.50 18.36
N ALA A 381 0.79 25.59 19.51
CA ALA A 381 1.05 24.52 20.47
C ALA A 381 -0.22 23.80 20.99
N ASP A 382 -1.41 24.27 20.60
CA ASP A 382 -2.71 23.74 21.00
C ASP A 382 -3.29 22.72 20.00
N ALA A 383 -2.46 22.06 19.18
CA ALA A 383 -2.98 21.00 18.30
C ALA A 383 -3.36 19.78 19.13
N ASP A 384 -4.56 19.24 18.91
CA ASP A 384 -4.94 17.98 19.53
C ASP A 384 -3.97 16.86 19.08
N PRO A 385 -3.44 16.05 20.02
CA PRO A 385 -2.52 14.97 19.68
C PRO A 385 -3.20 13.92 18.78
N PRO A 386 -2.47 13.34 17.80
CA PRO A 386 -3.02 12.30 16.93
C PRO A 386 -3.26 10.98 17.70
N PRO A 387 -4.07 10.05 17.17
CA PRO A 387 -4.32 8.73 17.80
C PRO A 387 -3.03 7.99 18.22
N PHE A 388 -1.98 8.08 17.41
CA PHE A 388 -0.67 7.50 17.69
C PHE A 388 -0.07 7.96 19.03
N TYR A 389 -0.29 9.22 19.46
CA TYR A 389 0.18 9.71 20.75
C TYR A 389 -0.42 8.93 21.92
N TYR A 390 -1.74 8.70 21.90
CA TYR A 390 -2.42 7.94 22.95
C TYR A 390 -2.05 6.46 22.89
N LEU A 391 -1.87 5.91 21.69
CA LEU A 391 -1.40 4.54 21.54
C LEU A 391 0.00 4.34 22.14
N ARG A 392 0.92 5.29 21.94
CA ARG A 392 2.23 5.29 22.61
C ARG A 392 2.11 5.31 24.14
N LYS A 393 1.18 6.10 24.69
CA LYS A 393 0.91 6.16 26.13
C LYS A 393 0.45 4.79 26.65
N VAL A 394 -0.48 4.13 25.96
CA VAL A 394 -0.99 2.79 26.32
C VAL A 394 0.09 1.71 26.22
N LEU A 395 0.86 1.71 25.13
CA LEU A 395 1.95 0.75 24.93
C LEU A 395 3.07 0.93 25.96
N ARG A 396 3.34 2.17 26.39
CA ARG A 396 4.32 2.44 27.45
C ARG A 396 3.87 1.84 28.79
N ALA A 397 2.57 1.84 29.10
CA ALA A 397 2.05 1.18 30.30
C ALA A 397 2.45 -0.30 30.31
N CYS A 398 2.46 -0.94 29.15
CA CYS A 398 2.78 -2.35 28.94
C CYS A 398 4.27 -2.64 28.76
N ARG A 399 5.19 -1.67 28.95
CA ARG A 399 6.60 -1.84 28.61
C ARG A 399 7.31 -3.00 29.32
N THR A 400 6.90 -3.34 30.53
CA THR A 400 7.49 -4.44 31.32
C THR A 400 7.01 -5.82 30.88
N LEU A 401 5.92 -5.91 30.12
CA LEU A 401 5.35 -7.17 29.63
C LEU A 401 6.07 -7.60 28.34
N PRO A 402 6.23 -8.91 28.06
CA PRO A 402 6.91 -9.45 26.86
C PRO A 402 6.09 -9.22 25.57
N LEU A 403 5.85 -7.95 25.27
CA LEU A 403 5.09 -7.44 24.14
C LEU A 403 5.95 -6.46 23.35
N PHE A 404 5.82 -6.49 22.03
CA PHE A 404 6.47 -5.54 21.13
C PHE A 404 5.51 -5.12 20.02
N THR A 405 5.55 -3.85 19.64
CA THR A 405 4.68 -3.29 18.59
C THR A 405 5.48 -2.90 17.35
N ILE A 406 4.95 -3.19 16.17
CA ILE A 406 5.55 -2.86 14.88
C ILE A 406 4.58 -1.97 14.11
N PHE A 407 5.01 -0.77 13.74
CA PHE A 407 4.23 0.14 12.91
C PHE A 407 4.76 0.10 11.48
N LEU A 408 3.93 -0.34 10.54
CA LEU A 408 4.25 -0.37 9.11
C LEU A 408 3.67 0.84 8.42
N SER A 409 4.44 1.49 7.56
CA SER A 409 3.98 2.67 6.85
C SER A 409 4.53 2.73 5.43
N THR A 410 3.64 2.89 4.45
CA THR A 410 4.00 3.03 3.03
C THR A 410 4.28 4.47 2.61
N THR A 411 3.52 5.42 3.16
CA THR A 411 3.53 6.84 2.77
C THR A 411 3.93 7.77 3.90
N GLY A 412 4.07 7.26 5.12
CA GLY A 412 4.48 8.06 6.27
C GLY A 412 5.94 8.49 6.19
N ARG A 413 6.29 9.40 7.09
CA ARG A 413 7.66 9.88 7.28
C ARG A 413 8.19 9.33 8.60
N ILE A 414 9.50 9.15 8.68
CA ILE A 414 10.16 8.66 9.89
C ILE A 414 9.88 9.59 11.09
N ASP A 415 9.87 10.90 10.87
CA ASP A 415 9.64 11.92 11.89
C ASP A 415 8.22 11.88 12.50
N GLN A 416 7.25 11.27 11.82
CA GLN A 416 5.89 11.10 12.36
C GLN A 416 5.83 10.04 13.46
N PHE A 417 6.69 9.03 13.38
CA PHE A 417 6.79 7.99 14.40
C PHE A 417 7.82 8.36 15.45
N ILE A 418 8.97 8.87 15.00
CA ILE A 418 10.13 9.18 15.84
C ILE A 418 10.48 10.67 15.60
N PRO A 419 9.71 11.59 16.20
CA PRO A 419 9.99 13.02 16.06
C PRO A 419 11.36 13.36 16.67
N PRO A 420 11.99 14.47 16.23
CA PRO A 420 13.12 15.05 16.95
C PRO A 420 12.79 15.19 18.44
N LYS A 421 13.78 15.03 19.31
CA LYS A 421 13.55 15.04 20.77
C LYS A 421 12.90 16.34 21.22
N GLU A 422 13.20 17.46 20.55
CA GLU A 422 12.66 18.79 20.82
C GLU A 422 11.16 18.89 20.53
N ASP A 423 10.68 18.09 19.58
CA ASP A 423 9.30 18.10 19.08
C ASP A 423 8.45 16.97 19.71
N ASP A 424 9.03 16.09 20.52
CA ASP A 424 8.29 15.00 21.16
C ASP A 424 7.47 15.50 22.35
N ASP A 425 6.19 15.13 22.42
CA ASP A 425 5.28 15.54 23.50
C ASP A 425 5.68 15.00 24.89
N SER A 426 6.60 14.03 24.95
CA SER A 426 7.07 13.48 26.21
C SER A 426 8.31 14.19 26.72
N ALA A 427 8.17 14.84 27.88
CA ALA A 427 9.28 15.48 28.57
C ALA A 427 10.45 14.51 28.90
N ARG A 428 10.19 13.20 29.02
CA ARG A 428 11.25 12.18 29.22
C ARG A 428 12.12 12.00 27.98
N LEU A 429 11.52 12.09 26.79
CA LEU A 429 12.22 12.04 25.51
C LEU A 429 12.95 13.35 25.23
N GLN A 430 12.28 14.50 25.48
CA GLN A 430 12.90 15.83 25.38
C GLN A 430 14.16 15.96 26.24
N ARG A 431 14.13 15.46 27.48
CA ARG A 431 15.28 15.46 28.40
C ARG A 431 16.31 14.35 28.11
N GLY A 432 16.00 13.41 27.22
CA GLY A 432 16.88 12.28 26.90
C GLY A 432 16.98 11.22 28.01
N GLU A 433 16.05 11.20 28.97
CA GLU A 433 15.96 10.17 30.02
C GLU A 433 15.61 8.81 29.43
N LEU A 434 14.77 8.82 28.40
CA LEU A 434 14.40 7.65 27.61
C LEU A 434 14.65 7.97 26.14
N ARG A 435 14.77 6.93 25.31
CA ARG A 435 15.02 7.06 23.87
C ARG A 435 13.97 6.30 23.06
N PRO A 436 13.57 6.79 21.88
CA PRO A 436 12.78 5.98 20.97
C PRO A 436 13.66 4.87 20.39
N ILE A 437 13.07 3.70 20.14
CA ILE A 437 13.74 2.65 19.36
C ILE A 437 13.80 3.14 17.91
N PRO A 438 14.97 3.09 17.23
CA PRO A 438 15.09 3.58 15.87
C PRO A 438 14.22 2.78 14.89
N PRO A 439 13.85 3.37 13.75
CA PRO A 439 13.12 2.64 12.71
C PRO A 439 13.96 1.46 12.21
N PHE A 440 13.29 0.39 11.84
CA PHE A 440 13.94 -0.72 11.17
C PHE A 440 13.95 -0.47 9.66
N CYS A 441 15.15 -0.32 9.12
CA CYS A 441 15.38 0.02 7.70
C CYS A 441 16.04 -1.12 6.91
N ALA A 442 16.35 -2.25 7.53
CA ALA A 442 17.07 -3.37 6.91
C ALA A 442 16.13 -4.32 6.15
N LEU A 443 15.20 -3.76 5.39
CA LEU A 443 14.42 -4.51 4.42
C LEU A 443 15.16 -4.52 3.09
N GLY A 444 15.47 -5.72 2.60
CA GLY A 444 15.87 -5.91 1.21
C GLY A 444 14.68 -5.70 0.27
N TRP A 445 14.95 -5.65 -1.03
CA TRP A 445 13.88 -5.86 -2.00
C TRP A 445 13.32 -7.26 -1.79
N ASP A 446 11.99 -7.42 -1.90
CA ASP A 446 11.35 -8.73 -1.81
C ASP A 446 11.85 -9.62 -2.97
N HIS A 447 12.83 -10.46 -2.70
CA HIS A 447 13.41 -11.37 -3.69
C HIS A 447 12.42 -12.49 -4.08
N GLY A 448 11.30 -12.63 -3.35
CA GLY A 448 10.20 -13.55 -3.63
C GLY A 448 9.08 -12.96 -4.48
N ALA A 449 9.10 -11.64 -4.75
CA ALA A 449 8.41 -11.12 -5.92
C ALA A 449 9.10 -11.76 -7.12
N LEU A 450 8.51 -12.85 -7.64
CA LEU A 450 8.99 -13.54 -8.83
C LEU A 450 9.47 -12.44 -9.78
N PRO A 451 10.75 -12.43 -10.21
CA PRO A 451 11.09 -11.60 -11.35
C PRO A 451 10.02 -11.94 -12.38
N PHE A 452 9.36 -10.92 -12.94
CA PHE A 452 8.66 -11.09 -14.20
C PHE A 452 9.73 -11.63 -15.15
N LEU A 453 9.93 -12.95 -15.11
CA LEU A 453 10.83 -13.68 -15.97
C LEU A 453 10.10 -13.58 -17.29
N LEU A 454 10.53 -12.56 -18.04
CA LEU A 454 10.48 -12.51 -19.48
C LEU A 454 10.96 -13.88 -19.98
N ARG A 455 10.02 -14.80 -20.16
CA ARG A 455 10.18 -16.04 -20.90
C ARG A 455 9.05 -16.12 -21.89
#